data_AF-A0A8H5WYN3-F1
#
_entry.id   AF-A0A8H5WYN3-F1
#
_cell.length_a   1.000
_cell.length_b   1.000
_cell.length_c   1.000
_cell.angle_alpha   90.00
_cell.angle_beta   90.00
_cell.angle_gamma   90.00
#
_symmetry.space_group_name_H-M   'P 1'
#
loop_
_entity.id
_entity.type
_entity.pdbx_description
1 polymer ?
#
loop_
_entity_poly.entity_id
_entity_poly.type
_entity_poly.pdbx_seq_one_letter_code
_entity_poly.pdbx_strand_id
1 'polypeptide(L)'
;MERPSSSWQGFDSLSPDSEKYKRIQLLFSSANFEYLETCAIESRRKHEPSLSLDASCSIDLKRFTSGFNNVVLEIAFSDGVFWVARIPHQTLNNNDKTSLLSEITTMRMIHQHTTVPIPRVFSFEMSTDQPFGYPYMFMEHRGHSLPNGLARTIPSEHLPKVAKQLANVFAELQNLTFSRIGRLWCGDKADQPVQIIAMDWHASPGPLETSFEYFYNQKQA
;
A
#
# COMPACT_ATOMS: atom_id res chain seq x y z
N MET A 1 -18.93 -11.20 -7.02
CA MET A 1 -18.14 -10.69 -5.87
C MET A 1 -18.62 -9.28 -5.60
N GLU A 2 -18.76 -8.87 -4.33
CA GLU A 2 -19.14 -7.49 -4.02
C GLU A 2 -17.99 -6.53 -4.38
N ARG A 3 -18.31 -5.35 -4.90
CA ARG A 3 -17.30 -4.35 -5.28
C ARG A 3 -16.57 -3.83 -4.02
N PRO A 4 -15.23 -3.80 -3.99
CA PRO A 4 -14.46 -3.20 -2.90
C PRO A 4 -14.96 -1.83 -2.43
N SER A 5 -15.38 -1.01 -3.39
CA SER A 5 -15.80 0.37 -3.19
C SER A 5 -17.26 0.55 -2.78
N SER A 6 -18.01 -0.54 -2.54
CA SER A 6 -19.43 -0.46 -2.18
C SER A 6 -19.68 0.40 -0.93
N SER A 7 -18.75 0.35 0.04
CA SER A 7 -18.82 1.09 1.30
C SER A 7 -17.97 2.37 1.33
N TRP A 8 -17.37 2.77 0.20
CA TRP A 8 -16.44 3.90 0.15
C TRP A 8 -17.18 5.21 -0.09
N GLN A 9 -17.10 6.10 0.89
CA GLN A 9 -17.89 7.33 0.95
C GLN A 9 -17.29 8.49 0.13
N GLY A 10 -16.06 8.35 -0.39
CA GLY A 10 -15.41 9.40 -1.15
C GLY A 10 -15.29 10.69 -0.35
N PHE A 11 -15.65 11.81 -0.99
CA PHE A 11 -15.57 13.14 -0.38
C PHE A 11 -16.50 13.33 0.82
N ASP A 12 -17.59 12.57 0.94
CA ASP A 12 -18.52 12.67 2.08
C ASP A 12 -17.86 12.26 3.41
N SER A 13 -16.75 11.52 3.34
CA SER A 13 -15.94 11.15 4.51
C SER A 13 -14.93 12.22 4.94
N LEU A 14 -14.81 13.32 4.20
CA LEU A 14 -13.78 14.34 4.39
C LEU A 14 -14.39 15.70 4.74
N SER A 15 -13.70 16.45 5.59
CA SER A 15 -14.05 17.86 5.81
C SER A 15 -13.67 18.70 4.58
N PRO A 16 -14.61 19.45 3.95
CA PRO A 16 -14.36 20.21 2.73
C PRO A 16 -13.19 21.19 2.80
N ASP A 17 -12.94 21.78 3.96
CA ASP A 17 -11.86 22.77 4.13
C ASP A 17 -10.51 22.15 4.51
N SER A 18 -10.47 20.83 4.71
CA SER A 18 -9.25 20.14 5.10
C SER A 18 -8.20 20.14 3.97
N GLU A 19 -6.93 20.23 4.34
CA GLU A 19 -5.82 20.12 3.38
C GLU A 19 -5.85 18.79 2.62
N LYS A 20 -6.33 17.71 3.26
CA LYS A 20 -6.52 16.42 2.60
C LYS A 20 -7.56 16.50 1.48
N TYR A 21 -8.71 17.12 1.75
CA TYR A 21 -9.77 17.31 0.75
C TYR A 21 -9.24 18.08 -0.46
N LYS A 22 -8.59 19.23 -0.24
CA LYS A 22 -8.03 20.06 -1.31
C LYS A 22 -6.99 19.32 -2.15
N ARG A 23 -6.11 18.55 -1.50
CA ARG A 23 -5.08 17.74 -2.17
C ARG A 23 -5.67 16.65 -3.05
N ILE A 24 -6.68 15.93 -2.56
CA ILE A 24 -7.36 14.89 -3.35
C ILE A 24 -8.15 15.52 -4.50
N GLN A 25 -8.82 16.64 -4.27
CA GLN A 25 -9.52 17.37 -5.33
C GLN A 25 -8.55 17.83 -6.43
N LEU A 26 -7.39 18.38 -6.05
CA LEU A 26 -6.35 18.76 -7.01
C LEU A 26 -5.92 17.56 -7.85
N LEU A 27 -5.55 16.45 -7.20
CA LEU A 27 -5.17 15.19 -7.85
C LEU A 27 -6.25 14.74 -8.85
N PHE A 28 -7.53 14.75 -8.44
CA PHE A 28 -8.62 14.30 -9.32
C PHE A 28 -8.84 15.22 -10.52
N SER A 29 -8.52 16.51 -10.39
CA SER A 29 -8.66 17.49 -11.47
C SER A 29 -7.49 17.54 -12.46
N SER A 30 -6.29 17.10 -12.05
CA SER A 30 -5.06 17.23 -12.85
C SER A 30 -4.51 15.91 -13.36
N ALA A 31 -4.81 14.78 -12.71
CA ALA A 31 -4.26 13.48 -13.08
C ALA A 31 -4.95 12.89 -14.31
N ASN A 32 -4.17 12.22 -15.17
CA ASN A 32 -4.71 11.55 -16.36
C ASN A 32 -5.17 10.12 -16.03
N PHE A 33 -6.40 9.95 -15.55
CA PHE A 33 -6.93 8.64 -15.17
C PHE A 33 -7.11 7.66 -16.34
N GLU A 34 -7.33 8.15 -17.57
CA GLU A 34 -7.39 7.30 -18.76
C GLU A 34 -6.03 6.62 -19.02
N TYR A 35 -4.93 7.35 -18.79
CA TYR A 35 -3.60 6.75 -18.80
C TYR A 35 -3.40 5.75 -17.66
N LEU A 36 -3.89 6.05 -16.45
CA LEU A 36 -3.81 5.11 -15.33
C LEU A 36 -4.56 3.80 -15.61
N GLU A 37 -5.75 3.88 -16.21
CA GLU A 37 -6.53 2.73 -16.67
C GLU A 37 -5.76 1.91 -17.72
N THR A 38 -5.10 2.59 -18.66
CA THR A 38 -4.21 1.93 -19.64
C THR A 38 -3.08 1.16 -18.94
N CYS A 39 -2.39 1.78 -17.98
CA CYS A 39 -1.35 1.12 -17.19
C CYS A 39 -1.91 -0.08 -16.41
N ALA A 40 -3.13 0.01 -15.88
CA ALA A 40 -3.76 -1.09 -15.15
C ALA A 40 -4.03 -2.28 -16.06
N ILE A 41 -4.52 -2.06 -17.29
CA ILE A 41 -4.73 -3.11 -18.29
C ILE A 41 -3.40 -3.74 -18.73
N GLU A 42 -2.37 -2.94 -18.99
CA GLU A 42 -1.05 -3.45 -19.33
C GLU A 42 -0.47 -4.31 -18.19
N SER A 43 -0.60 -3.86 -16.95
CA SER A 43 -0.19 -4.61 -15.78
C SER A 43 -0.98 -5.91 -15.64
N ARG A 44 -2.30 -5.88 -15.89
CA ARG A 44 -3.17 -7.07 -15.90
C ARG A 44 -2.73 -8.09 -16.94
N ARG A 45 -2.45 -7.67 -18.18
CA ARG A 45 -1.95 -8.56 -19.26
C ARG A 45 -0.61 -9.21 -18.93
N LYS A 46 0.29 -8.48 -18.25
CA LYS A 46 1.59 -9.05 -17.79
C LYS A 46 1.40 -10.17 -16.77
N HIS A 47 0.39 -10.05 -15.90
CA HIS A 47 0.11 -11.03 -14.84
C HIS A 47 -0.82 -12.15 -15.28
N GLU A 48 -1.65 -11.92 -16.29
CA GLU A 48 -2.63 -12.86 -16.83
C GLU A 48 -2.63 -12.82 -18.36
N PRO A 49 -1.76 -13.61 -19.02
CA PRO A 49 -1.64 -13.63 -20.49
C PRO A 49 -2.91 -14.09 -21.22
N SER A 50 -3.84 -14.75 -20.51
CA SER A 50 -5.15 -15.18 -21.03
C SER A 50 -6.21 -14.08 -21.04
N LEU A 51 -5.89 -12.86 -20.58
CA LEU A 51 -6.83 -11.75 -20.57
C LEU A 51 -7.31 -11.42 -22.00
N SER A 52 -8.62 -11.20 -22.16
CA SER A 52 -9.22 -10.80 -23.43
C SER A 52 -8.54 -9.56 -24.01
N LEU A 53 -8.41 -9.50 -25.35
CA LEU A 53 -7.89 -8.32 -26.04
C LEU A 53 -8.78 -7.08 -25.81
N ASP A 54 -10.09 -7.31 -25.72
CA ASP A 54 -11.11 -6.28 -25.47
C ASP A 54 -11.28 -5.95 -23.98
N ALA A 55 -10.43 -6.50 -23.11
CA ALA A 55 -10.49 -6.19 -21.69
C ALA A 55 -10.26 -4.69 -21.45
N SER A 56 -11.21 -4.08 -20.76
CA SER A 56 -11.17 -2.72 -20.27
C SER A 56 -11.28 -2.69 -18.74
N CYS A 57 -10.96 -1.54 -18.15
CA CYS A 57 -11.20 -1.25 -16.75
C CYS A 57 -11.75 0.16 -16.57
N SER A 58 -12.30 0.46 -15.40
CA SER A 58 -12.81 1.77 -15.05
C SER A 58 -12.47 2.14 -13.61
N ILE A 59 -12.27 3.44 -13.36
CA ILE A 59 -12.03 4.01 -12.04
C ILE A 59 -13.14 5.04 -11.71
N ASP A 60 -13.93 4.78 -10.66
CA ASP A 60 -14.96 5.70 -10.18
C ASP A 60 -14.39 6.66 -9.12
N LEU A 61 -14.13 7.91 -9.52
CA LEU A 61 -13.60 8.95 -8.64
C LEU A 61 -14.58 9.42 -7.55
N LYS A 62 -15.87 9.04 -7.61
CA LYS A 62 -16.83 9.34 -6.55
C LYS A 62 -16.71 8.38 -5.38
N ARG A 63 -16.17 7.18 -5.62
CA ARG A 63 -16.08 6.10 -4.63
C ARG A 63 -14.62 5.81 -4.32
N PHE A 64 -14.11 6.52 -3.32
CA PHE A 64 -12.76 6.33 -2.82
C PHE A 64 -12.73 6.27 -1.30
N THR A 65 -11.65 5.72 -0.76
CA THR A 65 -11.29 5.89 0.65
C THR A 65 -9.91 6.55 0.73
N SER A 66 -9.56 7.12 1.88
CA SER A 66 -8.25 7.75 2.05
C SER A 66 -7.68 7.51 3.45
N GLY A 67 -6.37 7.27 3.49
CA GLY A 67 -5.60 7.16 4.72
C GLY A 67 -4.97 8.49 5.10
N PHE A 68 -3.84 8.42 5.81
CA PHE A 68 -3.05 9.61 6.15
C PHE A 68 -2.31 10.19 4.93
N ASN A 69 -1.79 9.32 4.06
CA ASN A 69 -0.93 9.71 2.94
C ASN A 69 -1.51 9.42 1.54
N ASN A 70 -2.41 8.45 1.44
CA ASN A 70 -2.84 7.90 0.16
C ASN A 70 -4.36 8.01 -0.01
N VAL A 71 -4.80 8.34 -1.22
CA VAL A 71 -6.14 8.04 -1.70
C VAL A 71 -6.13 6.65 -2.33
N VAL A 72 -7.21 5.90 -2.12
CA VAL A 72 -7.38 4.52 -2.61
C VAL A 72 -8.61 4.48 -3.50
N LEU A 73 -8.40 4.09 -4.75
CA LEU A 73 -9.40 3.97 -5.80
C LEU A 73 -9.57 2.52 -6.22
N GLU A 74 -10.78 2.13 -6.60
CA GLU A 74 -11.06 0.81 -7.15
C GLU A 74 -10.77 0.84 -8.65
N ILE A 75 -10.09 -0.19 -9.14
CA ILE A 75 -9.97 -0.48 -10.57
C ILE A 75 -10.90 -1.66 -10.85
N ALA A 76 -12.01 -1.40 -11.52
CA ALA A 76 -12.98 -2.43 -11.89
C ALA A 76 -12.72 -2.89 -13.32
N PHE A 77 -12.25 -4.12 -13.48
CA PHE A 77 -12.04 -4.74 -14.78
C PHE A 77 -13.37 -5.28 -15.33
N SER A 78 -13.49 -5.28 -16.65
CA SER A 78 -14.67 -5.77 -17.41
C SER A 78 -15.00 -7.24 -17.18
N ASP A 79 -14.05 -8.05 -16.72
CA ASP A 79 -14.19 -9.47 -16.36
C ASP A 79 -14.71 -9.70 -14.93
N GLY A 80 -15.00 -8.63 -14.18
CA GLY A 80 -15.48 -8.69 -12.79
C GLY A 80 -14.36 -8.87 -11.76
N VAL A 81 -13.09 -8.74 -12.16
CA VAL A 81 -11.95 -8.64 -11.23
C VAL A 81 -11.80 -7.20 -10.74
N PHE A 82 -11.37 -7.04 -9.49
CA PHE A 82 -11.15 -5.74 -8.87
C PHE A 82 -9.74 -5.64 -8.29
N TRP A 83 -9.03 -4.57 -8.62
CA TRP A 83 -7.80 -4.14 -7.95
C TRP A 83 -8.04 -2.82 -7.23
N VAL A 84 -7.05 -2.35 -6.49
CA VAL A 84 -7.02 -0.98 -5.98
C VAL A 84 -5.78 -0.24 -6.45
N ALA A 85 -5.96 1.04 -6.76
CA ALA A 85 -4.88 2.00 -6.96
C ALA A 85 -4.68 2.78 -5.67
N ARG A 86 -3.47 2.74 -5.11
CA ARG A 86 -3.03 3.62 -4.02
C ARG A 86 -2.20 4.75 -4.62
N ILE A 87 -2.65 5.98 -4.42
CA ILE A 87 -2.02 7.17 -5.00
C ILE A 87 -1.73 8.13 -3.84
N PRO A 88 -0.48 8.54 -3.63
CA PRO A 88 -0.16 9.55 -2.65
C PRO A 88 -0.83 10.87 -3.01
N HIS A 89 -1.61 11.43 -2.09
CA HIS A 89 -2.23 12.74 -2.28
C HIS A 89 -1.31 13.87 -1.81
N GLN A 90 -0.08 13.57 -1.40
CA GLN A 90 0.92 14.55 -0.99
C GLN A 90 2.07 14.54 -1.99
N THR A 91 2.69 15.70 -2.21
CA THR A 91 3.94 15.78 -2.98
C THR A 91 5.02 15.00 -2.25
N LEU A 92 5.60 14.02 -2.92
CA LEU A 92 6.64 13.19 -2.34
C LEU A 92 8.01 13.81 -2.53
N ASN A 93 8.75 13.96 -1.43
CA ASN A 93 10.19 14.15 -1.51
C ASN A 93 10.90 12.79 -1.74
N ASN A 94 12.23 12.82 -1.93
CA ASN A 94 13.01 11.59 -2.20
C ASN A 94 12.92 10.57 -1.06
N ASN A 95 12.83 11.03 0.19
CA ASN A 95 12.71 10.14 1.33
C ASN A 95 11.30 9.52 1.43
N ASP A 96 10.24 10.24 1.07
CA ASP A 96 8.89 9.67 1.00
C ASP A 96 8.82 8.58 -0.08
N LYS A 97 9.42 8.83 -1.26
CA LYS A 97 9.56 7.82 -2.32
C LYS A 97 10.32 6.58 -1.83
N THR A 98 11.42 6.80 -1.11
CA THR A 98 12.21 5.71 -0.50
C THR A 98 11.37 4.91 0.49
N SER A 99 10.54 5.57 1.29
CA SER A 99 9.65 4.90 2.26
C SER A 99 8.57 4.07 1.57
N LEU A 100 7.97 4.55 0.47
CA LEU A 100 7.01 3.76 -0.32
C LEU A 100 7.68 2.56 -1.01
N LEU A 101 8.88 2.73 -1.57
CA LEU A 101 9.65 1.62 -2.12
C LEU A 101 10.02 0.60 -1.04
N SER A 102 10.28 1.07 0.18
CA SER A 102 10.51 0.21 1.34
C SER A 102 9.26 -0.57 1.76
N GLU A 103 8.08 0.06 1.69
CA GLU A 103 6.80 -0.61 1.88
C GLU A 103 6.62 -1.75 0.85
N ILE A 104 6.82 -1.47 -0.43
CA ILE A 104 6.73 -2.47 -1.51
C ILE A 104 7.71 -3.61 -1.28
N THR A 105 8.96 -3.28 -0.93
CA THR A 105 10.03 -4.27 -0.67
C THR A 105 9.64 -5.17 0.50
N THR A 106 9.11 -4.59 1.57
CA THR A 106 8.65 -5.32 2.75
C THR A 106 7.48 -6.24 2.41
N MET A 107 6.50 -5.77 1.66
CA MET A 107 5.39 -6.60 1.19
C MET A 107 5.90 -7.78 0.35
N ARG A 108 6.85 -7.55 -0.56
CA ARG A 108 7.46 -8.63 -1.34
C ARG A 108 8.15 -9.66 -0.45
N MET A 109 8.92 -9.22 0.54
CA MET A 109 9.62 -10.09 1.48
C MET A 109 8.65 -10.96 2.28
N ILE A 110 7.58 -10.38 2.82
CA ILE A 110 6.54 -11.11 3.55
C ILE A 110 5.87 -12.15 2.63
N HIS A 111 5.51 -11.76 1.41
CA HIS A 111 4.87 -12.67 0.45
C HIS A 111 5.74 -13.86 0.06
N GLN A 112 7.06 -13.66 -0.07
CA GLN A 112 7.99 -14.70 -0.51
C GLN A 112 8.40 -15.68 0.59
N HIS A 113 8.39 -15.25 1.86
CA HIS A 113 8.98 -16.00 2.98
C HIS A 113 7.96 -16.43 4.03
N THR A 114 6.70 -16.03 3.90
CA THR A 114 5.64 -16.37 4.86
C THR A 114 4.36 -16.76 4.13
N THR A 115 3.43 -17.36 4.86
CA THR A 115 2.05 -17.63 4.43
C THR A 115 1.08 -16.54 4.89
N VAL A 116 1.58 -15.46 5.50
CA VAL A 116 0.76 -14.35 6.00
C VAL A 116 -0.04 -13.76 4.83
N PRO A 117 -1.37 -13.67 4.95
CA PRO A 117 -2.23 -13.29 3.85
C PRO A 117 -2.22 -11.77 3.63
N ILE A 118 -1.17 -11.23 3.03
CA ILE A 118 -1.10 -9.82 2.60
C ILE A 118 -1.61 -9.62 1.17
N PRO A 119 -2.03 -8.41 0.80
CA PRO A 119 -2.35 -8.08 -0.58
C PRO A 119 -1.12 -8.20 -1.49
N ARG A 120 -1.30 -8.72 -2.70
CA ARG A 120 -0.26 -8.70 -3.74
C ARG A 120 -0.13 -7.31 -4.38
N VAL A 121 1.11 -6.85 -4.58
CA VAL A 121 1.41 -5.68 -5.44
C VAL A 121 1.58 -6.16 -6.88
N PHE A 122 0.87 -5.54 -7.82
CA PHE A 122 0.93 -5.88 -9.25
C PHE A 122 1.94 -4.99 -9.99
N SER A 123 1.86 -3.68 -9.80
CA SER A 123 2.81 -2.73 -10.39
C SER A 123 2.76 -1.40 -9.65
N PHE A 124 3.77 -0.57 -9.86
CA PHE A 124 3.85 0.75 -9.25
C PHE A 124 4.72 1.67 -10.13
N GLU A 125 4.57 2.98 -9.92
CA GLU A 125 5.42 4.02 -10.49
C GLU A 125 5.63 5.10 -9.42
N MET A 126 6.87 5.52 -9.19
CA MET A 126 7.23 6.50 -8.16
C MET A 126 7.58 7.88 -8.75
N SER A 127 7.72 7.95 -10.07
CA SER A 127 7.92 9.18 -10.82
C SER A 127 6.61 9.92 -11.05
N THR A 128 6.71 11.25 -11.07
CA THR A 128 5.68 12.15 -11.57
C THR A 128 5.90 12.52 -13.04
N ASP A 129 7.06 12.18 -13.60
CA ASP A 129 7.45 12.45 -14.99
C ASP A 129 6.92 11.34 -15.91
N GLN A 130 5.60 11.21 -15.93
CA GLN A 130 4.86 10.25 -16.74
C GLN A 130 3.42 10.76 -16.91
N PRO A 131 2.68 10.36 -17.96
CA PRO A 131 1.42 11.02 -18.33
C PRO A 131 0.31 11.07 -17.27
N PHE A 132 0.23 10.12 -16.32
CA PHE A 132 -0.69 10.20 -15.18
C PHE A 132 -0.32 11.31 -14.19
N GLY A 133 0.96 11.70 -14.10
CA GLY A 133 1.43 12.86 -13.34
C GLY A 133 1.61 12.64 -11.84
N TYR A 134 1.30 11.45 -11.32
CA TYR A 134 1.37 11.10 -9.90
C TYR A 134 2.01 9.73 -9.67
N PRO A 135 2.67 9.50 -8.52
CA PRO A 135 3.08 8.17 -8.11
C PRO A 135 1.85 7.28 -7.88
N TYR A 136 1.94 5.99 -8.15
CA TYR A 136 0.86 5.05 -7.85
C TYR A 136 1.36 3.64 -7.57
N MET A 137 0.49 2.83 -6.97
CA MET A 137 0.66 1.39 -6.79
C MET A 137 -0.66 0.68 -7.07
N PHE A 138 -0.64 -0.32 -7.94
CA PHE A 138 -1.74 -1.27 -8.12
C PHE A 138 -1.55 -2.47 -7.22
N MET A 139 -2.59 -2.84 -6.48
CA MET A 139 -2.55 -3.99 -5.59
C MET A 139 -3.88 -4.73 -5.52
N GLU A 140 -3.83 -5.96 -5.02
CA GLU A 140 -5.00 -6.78 -4.68
C GLU A 140 -5.87 -6.04 -3.65
N HIS A 141 -7.19 -6.09 -3.82
CA HIS A 141 -8.10 -5.79 -2.72
C HIS A 141 -8.26 -7.02 -1.84
N ARG A 142 -7.91 -6.92 -0.54
CA ARG A 142 -8.06 -8.03 0.39
C ARG A 142 -8.56 -7.57 1.75
N GLY A 143 -9.51 -8.33 2.29
CA GLY A 143 -9.99 -8.20 3.66
C GLY A 143 -10.97 -7.04 3.87
N HIS A 144 -11.47 -6.93 5.10
CA HIS A 144 -12.39 -5.88 5.51
C HIS A 144 -11.88 -5.21 6.79
N SER A 145 -12.10 -3.90 6.90
CA SER A 145 -11.80 -3.17 8.13
C SER A 145 -12.78 -3.57 9.23
N LEU A 146 -12.28 -3.69 10.46
CA LEU A 146 -13.10 -3.91 11.65
C LEU A 146 -13.32 -2.57 12.34
N PRO A 147 -14.48 -1.91 12.16
CA PRO A 147 -14.67 -0.50 12.51
C PRO A 147 -14.50 -0.20 14.00
N ASN A 148 -14.76 -1.18 14.88
CA ASN A 148 -14.69 -1.02 16.34
C ASN A 148 -13.51 -1.79 16.96
N GLY A 149 -12.54 -2.21 16.14
CA GLY A 149 -11.40 -3.02 16.56
C GLY A 149 -11.77 -4.47 16.91
N LEU A 150 -10.75 -5.30 17.13
CA LEU A 150 -10.91 -6.75 17.34
C LEU A 150 -11.82 -7.07 18.54
N ALA A 151 -11.63 -6.40 19.67
CA ALA A 151 -12.33 -6.73 20.92
C ALA A 151 -13.85 -6.45 20.89
N ARG A 152 -14.30 -5.46 20.11
CA ARG A 152 -15.72 -5.08 20.04
C ARG A 152 -16.44 -5.63 18.81
N THR A 153 -15.71 -5.93 17.74
CA THR A 153 -16.30 -6.37 16.47
C THR A 153 -16.45 -7.89 16.42
N ILE A 154 -15.57 -8.64 17.09
CA ILE A 154 -15.54 -10.11 16.99
C ILE A 154 -16.40 -10.74 18.09
N PRO A 155 -17.44 -11.53 17.73
CA PRO A 155 -18.22 -12.30 18.71
C PRO A 155 -17.34 -13.20 19.58
N SER A 156 -17.73 -13.40 20.84
CA SER A 156 -16.93 -14.15 21.83
C SER A 156 -16.56 -15.57 21.37
N GLU A 157 -17.46 -16.24 20.65
CA GLU A 157 -17.25 -17.56 20.04
C GLU A 157 -16.14 -17.59 18.96
N HIS A 158 -15.86 -16.45 18.31
CA HIS A 158 -14.82 -16.34 17.28
C HIS A 158 -13.49 -15.80 17.83
N LEU A 159 -13.48 -15.22 19.04
CA LEU A 159 -12.26 -14.66 19.66
C LEU A 159 -11.09 -15.66 19.71
N PRO A 160 -11.26 -16.93 20.14
CA PRO A 160 -10.14 -17.88 20.18
C PRO A 160 -9.54 -18.13 18.79
N LYS A 161 -10.38 -18.20 17.75
CA LYS A 161 -9.94 -18.41 16.37
C LYS A 161 -9.15 -17.20 15.86
N VAL A 162 -9.68 -15.99 16.05
CA VAL A 162 -9.02 -14.76 15.60
C VAL A 162 -7.71 -14.53 16.36
N ALA A 163 -7.68 -14.77 17.68
CA ALA A 163 -6.47 -14.69 18.48
C ALA A 163 -5.40 -15.68 18.00
N LYS A 164 -5.78 -16.93 17.70
CA LYS A 164 -4.87 -17.92 17.12
C LYS A 164 -4.32 -17.49 15.76
N GLN A 165 -5.17 -16.96 14.87
CA GLN A 165 -4.73 -16.47 13.56
C GLN A 165 -3.75 -15.30 13.70
N LEU A 166 -4.02 -14.35 14.60
CA LEU A 166 -3.12 -13.24 14.86
C LEU A 166 -1.79 -13.72 15.45
N ALA A 167 -1.81 -14.67 16.38
CA ALA A 167 -0.61 -15.28 16.94
C ALA A 167 0.23 -15.98 15.85
N ASN A 168 -0.39 -16.68 14.90
CA ASN A 168 0.31 -17.28 13.77
C ASN A 168 0.99 -16.21 12.88
N VAL A 169 0.31 -15.10 12.61
CA VAL A 169 0.90 -13.97 11.85
C VAL A 169 2.15 -13.44 12.57
N PHE A 170 2.07 -13.19 13.89
CA PHE A 170 3.25 -12.78 14.65
C PHE A 170 4.36 -13.83 14.63
N ALA A 171 4.00 -15.12 14.74
CA ALA A 171 4.95 -16.21 14.75
C ALA A 171 5.68 -16.41 13.42
N GLU A 172 5.06 -16.08 12.30
CA GLU A 172 5.70 -16.07 10.99
C GLU A 172 6.55 -14.83 10.77
N LEU A 173 6.04 -13.64 11.12
CA LEU A 173 6.77 -12.38 10.94
C LEU A 173 8.04 -12.31 11.80
N GLN A 174 8.05 -12.87 13.02
CA GLN A 174 9.26 -12.91 13.85
C GLN A 174 10.41 -13.74 13.23
N ASN A 175 10.10 -14.67 12.31
CA ASN A 175 11.13 -15.45 11.62
C ASN A 175 11.81 -14.66 10.50
N LEU A 176 11.26 -13.50 10.12
CA LEU A 176 11.90 -12.57 9.18
C LEU A 176 12.95 -11.74 9.92
N THR A 177 14.13 -12.33 10.11
CA THR A 177 15.26 -11.68 10.77
C THR A 177 16.21 -11.04 9.77
N PHE A 178 16.80 -9.91 10.16
CA PHE A 178 17.77 -9.16 9.35
C PHE A 178 19.04 -8.90 10.16
N SER A 179 20.17 -8.70 9.48
CA SER A 179 21.46 -8.50 10.14
C SER A 179 21.58 -7.16 10.88
N ARG A 180 20.75 -6.17 10.52
CA ARG A 180 20.76 -4.80 11.07
C ARG A 180 19.35 -4.27 11.19
N ILE A 181 19.15 -3.24 12.01
CA ILE A 181 17.89 -2.53 12.16
C ILE A 181 17.85 -1.38 11.14
N GLY A 182 16.86 -1.39 10.24
CA GLY A 182 16.70 -0.38 9.21
C GLY A 182 15.47 -0.62 8.34
N ARG A 183 15.34 0.19 7.28
CA ARG A 183 14.32 0.02 6.24
C ARG A 183 14.82 -0.94 5.17
N LEU A 184 13.94 -1.79 4.63
CA LEU A 184 14.29 -2.66 3.50
C LEU A 184 14.19 -1.89 2.19
N TRP A 185 15.13 -2.07 1.26
CA TRP A 185 15.12 -1.38 -0.03
C TRP A 185 15.72 -2.24 -1.14
N CYS A 186 15.16 -2.13 -2.35
CA CYS A 186 15.51 -2.97 -3.50
C CYS A 186 15.67 -2.17 -4.80
N GLY A 187 16.17 -0.92 -4.74
CA GLY A 187 16.23 -0.08 -5.93
C GLY A 187 14.91 0.63 -6.24
N ASP A 188 14.98 1.60 -7.14
CA ASP A 188 13.82 2.40 -7.57
C ASP A 188 12.75 1.59 -8.32
N LYS A 189 13.16 0.46 -8.91
CA LYS A 189 12.28 -0.49 -9.61
C LYS A 189 11.95 -1.73 -8.78
N ALA A 190 12.37 -1.76 -7.51
CA ALA A 190 12.24 -2.91 -6.61
C ALA A 190 12.77 -4.23 -7.23
N ASP A 191 13.79 -4.19 -8.07
CA ASP A 191 14.37 -5.33 -8.79
C ASP A 191 15.78 -5.71 -8.30
N GLN A 192 16.38 -4.91 -7.43
CA GLN A 192 17.71 -5.14 -6.88
C GLN A 192 17.65 -6.08 -5.65
N PRO A 193 18.80 -6.66 -5.24
CA PRO A 193 18.90 -7.37 -3.98
C PRO A 193 18.46 -6.52 -2.79
N VAL A 194 17.87 -7.15 -1.79
CA VAL A 194 17.41 -6.47 -0.57
C VAL A 194 18.60 -5.89 0.18
N GLN A 195 18.52 -4.60 0.46
CA GLN A 195 19.45 -3.85 1.28
C GLN A 195 18.73 -3.31 2.50
N ILE A 196 19.48 -3.15 3.59
CA ILE A 196 19.01 -2.48 4.80
C ILE A 196 19.58 -1.06 4.76
N ILE A 197 18.70 -0.07 4.66
CA ILE A 197 19.05 1.35 4.62
C ILE A 197 18.64 2.03 5.94
N ALA A 198 19.14 3.25 6.13
CA ALA A 198 18.87 4.06 7.30
C ALA A 198 17.37 4.27 7.58
N MET A 199 16.99 4.22 8.84
CA MET A 199 15.72 4.73 9.39
C MET A 199 15.69 6.25 9.25
N ASP A 200 14.64 6.78 8.65
CA ASP A 200 14.53 8.24 8.44
C ASP A 200 14.18 8.99 9.74
N TRP A 201 13.26 8.46 10.52
CA TRP A 201 12.69 9.13 11.69
C TRP A 201 13.48 8.93 13.01
N HIS A 202 14.70 8.41 12.95
CA HIS A 202 15.48 8.08 14.15
C HIS A 202 16.65 9.05 14.37
N ALA A 203 16.94 9.37 15.63
CA ALA A 203 18.00 10.31 16.03
C ALA A 203 19.39 9.94 15.48
N SER A 204 19.67 8.64 15.40
CA SER A 204 20.74 8.09 14.58
C SER A 204 20.09 7.29 13.46
N PRO A 205 20.10 7.78 12.21
CA PRO A 205 19.41 7.12 11.11
C PRO A 205 19.88 5.68 10.84
N GLY A 206 21.08 5.28 11.26
CA GLY A 206 21.56 3.91 11.06
C GLY A 206 21.87 3.57 9.59
N PRO A 207 21.78 2.29 9.15
CA PRO A 207 21.24 1.14 9.88
C PRO A 207 22.00 0.84 11.17
N LEU A 208 21.30 0.34 12.17
CA LEU A 208 21.84 0.14 13.52
C LEU A 208 22.18 -1.34 13.75
N GLU A 209 23.23 -1.61 14.50
CA GLU A 209 23.69 -2.99 14.73
C GLU A 209 22.85 -3.71 15.77
N THR A 210 22.35 -2.99 16.78
CA THR A 210 21.70 -3.60 17.94
C THR A 210 20.50 -2.79 18.43
N SER A 211 19.58 -3.47 19.13
CA SER A 211 18.48 -2.80 19.82
C SER A 211 18.96 -1.84 20.90
N PHE A 212 20.10 -2.13 21.54
CA PHE A 212 20.71 -1.22 22.51
C PHE A 212 21.07 0.12 21.86
N GLU A 213 21.71 0.09 20.69
CA GLU A 213 22.05 1.30 19.93
C GLU A 213 20.79 2.10 19.55
N TYR A 214 19.73 1.41 19.11
CA TYR A 214 18.42 2.04 18.82
C TYR A 214 17.87 2.78 20.04
N PHE A 215 17.65 2.08 21.15
CA PHE A 215 17.02 2.70 22.33
C PHE A 215 17.91 3.74 23.02
N TYR A 216 19.24 3.58 22.97
CA TYR A 216 20.18 4.53 23.54
C TYR A 216 20.16 5.86 22.79
N ASN A 217 20.26 5.82 21.46
CA ASN A 217 20.26 7.02 20.63
C ASN A 217 18.91 7.75 20.68
N GLN A 218 17.80 7.01 20.75
CA GLN A 218 16.47 7.62 20.87
C GLN A 218 16.28 8.40 22.17
N LYS A 219 16.89 7.98 23.27
CA LYS A 219 16.79 8.67 24.57
C LYS A 219 17.66 9.93 24.67
N GLN A 220 18.63 10.10 23.77
CA GLN A 220 19.53 11.25 23.78
C GLN A 220 19.06 12.43 22.91
N ALA A 221 18.06 12.22 22.06
CA ALA A 221 17.42 13.27 21.26
C ALA A 221 16.24 13.91 21.99
#